data_AF-A0A1Y4SAW8-F1
#
_entry.id   AF-A0A1Y4SAW8-F1
#
_cell.length_a   1.000
_cell.length_b   1.000
_cell.length_c   1.000
_cell.angle_alpha   90.00
_cell.angle_beta   90.00
_cell.angle_gamma   90.00
#
_symmetry.space_group_name_H-M   'P 1'
#
loop_
_entity.id
_entity.type
_entity.pdbx_description
1 polymer ?
#
loop_
_entity_poly.entity_id
_entity_poly.type
_entity_poly.pdbx_seq_one_letter_code
_entity_poly.pdbx_strand_id
1 'polypeptide(L)'
;MENNRISLQAIYDEIIQHYSWGNYEEAKKRLLRKKYSFLQKNLVLCDPTAFKEKGANFVPANDAPIIRDLLIEAVNDSEDSMIVDWFNGNVDTSDSLTATLLYMQLKPVIMKPYILGETDEVTMDEWLRTVSAAINHSTARNTLAIKRSLENFRNSSLPLDATIGYGDIIATYEDGTRSFGLRGERSPIDIKGKTVEQILDEVGTQDDYFAVLAQMLDLFDAHAKARAREHIETLAMAKEAFEAEKADDAIDRDSIASEYVIWYQRVHDFLEQNPEVCKDIEKKVGTTGLAEFFQMRGR
;
A
#
# COMPACT_ATOMS: atom_id res chain seq x y z
N MET A 1 33.71 28.22 24.78
CA MET A 1 33.24 27.16 23.87
C MET A 1 32.90 25.97 24.74
N GLU A 2 31.66 25.93 25.24
CA GLU A 2 31.16 24.75 25.95
C GLU A 2 31.25 23.55 25.03
N ASN A 3 31.63 22.40 25.58
CA ASN A 3 31.72 21.15 24.84
C ASN A 3 30.32 20.82 24.29
N ASN A 4 30.10 21.06 22.99
CA ASN A 4 28.87 20.74 22.27
C ASN A 4 28.71 19.21 22.04
N ARG A 5 29.23 18.42 22.97
CA ARG A 5 29.33 16.96 22.88
C ARG A 5 29.05 16.32 24.23
N ILE A 6 28.21 15.30 24.20
CA ILE A 6 27.78 14.53 25.37
C ILE A 6 28.46 13.16 25.31
N SER A 7 28.99 12.71 26.44
CA SER A 7 29.55 11.36 26.52
C SER A 7 28.42 10.33 26.48
N LEU A 8 28.62 9.23 25.73
CA LEU A 8 27.66 8.11 25.75
C LEU A 8 27.48 7.53 27.15
N GLN A 9 28.49 7.65 28.01
CA GLN A 9 28.41 7.19 29.38
C GLN A 9 27.34 7.94 30.18
N ALA A 10 27.24 9.27 30.00
CA ALA A 10 26.20 10.07 30.62
C ALA A 10 24.80 9.65 30.17
N ILE A 11 24.61 9.40 28.86
CA ILE A 11 23.36 8.86 28.32
C ILE A 11 23.01 7.52 28.97
N TYR A 12 23.98 6.62 29.11
CA TYR A 12 23.74 5.33 29.77
C TYR A 12 23.36 5.50 31.23
N ASP A 13 24.02 6.38 31.96
CA ASP A 13 23.75 6.64 33.37
C ASP A 13 22.33 7.18 33.58
N GLU A 14 21.86 8.08 32.69
CA GLU A 14 20.46 8.55 32.68
C GLU A 14 19.46 7.39 32.49
N ILE A 15 19.75 6.45 31.59
CA ILE A 15 18.87 5.30 31.33
C ILE A 15 18.89 4.31 32.52
N ILE A 16 20.06 4.07 33.12
CA ILE A 16 20.16 3.25 34.34
C ILE A 16 19.30 3.86 35.45
N GLN A 17 19.32 5.19 35.61
CA GLN A 17 18.50 5.89 36.58
C GLN A 17 17.01 5.79 36.23
N HIS A 18 16.64 5.98 34.96
CA HIS A 18 15.26 5.89 34.47
C HIS A 18 14.58 4.56 34.86
N TYR A 19 15.29 3.44 34.69
CA TYR A 19 14.78 2.11 35.04
C TYR A 19 15.17 1.61 36.45
N SER A 20 15.85 2.43 37.26
CA SER A 20 16.34 2.05 38.60
C SER A 20 17.22 0.79 38.59
N TRP A 21 18.08 0.63 37.58
CA TRP A 21 18.91 -0.56 37.36
C TRP A 21 20.24 -0.57 38.13
N GLY A 22 20.36 0.17 39.23
CA GLY A 22 21.63 0.31 39.97
C GLY A 22 22.30 -1.02 40.35
N ASN A 23 21.51 -2.03 40.74
CA ASN A 23 22.04 -3.36 41.10
C ASN A 23 22.53 -4.20 39.90
N TYR A 24 22.24 -3.78 38.67
CA TYR A 24 22.55 -4.48 37.42
C TYR A 24 23.31 -3.58 36.43
N GLU A 25 23.93 -2.51 36.93
CA GLU A 25 24.47 -1.40 36.15
C GLU A 25 25.41 -1.89 35.04
N GLU A 26 26.42 -2.70 35.35
CA GLU A 26 27.38 -3.18 34.35
C GLU A 26 26.74 -4.04 33.25
N ALA A 27 25.82 -4.93 33.63
CA ALA A 27 25.12 -5.78 32.68
C ALA A 27 24.23 -4.95 31.74
N LYS A 28 23.52 -3.95 32.29
CA LYS A 28 22.64 -3.08 31.52
C LYS A 28 23.42 -2.08 30.67
N LYS A 29 24.54 -1.52 31.15
CA LYS A 29 25.48 -0.73 30.33
C LYS A 29 26.04 -1.55 29.17
N ARG A 30 26.34 -2.84 29.36
CA ARG A 30 26.77 -3.73 28.27
C ARG A 30 25.66 -3.91 27.22
N LEU A 31 24.41 -4.06 27.66
CA LEU A 31 23.25 -4.13 26.77
C LEU A 31 23.08 -2.82 25.98
N LEU A 32 23.11 -1.67 26.63
CA LEU A 32 22.99 -0.35 25.98
C LEU A 32 24.11 -0.11 24.96
N ARG A 33 25.35 -0.50 25.25
CA ARG A 33 26.45 -0.46 24.27
C ARG A 33 26.17 -1.31 23.03
N LYS A 34 25.55 -2.48 23.18
CA LYS A 34 25.14 -3.34 22.05
C LYS A 34 24.04 -2.65 21.22
N LYS A 35 23.05 -2.06 21.87
CA LYS A 35 21.96 -1.32 21.21
C LYS A 35 22.46 -0.06 20.50
N TYR A 36 23.38 0.69 21.09
CA TYR A 36 24.01 1.83 20.42
C TYR A 36 24.85 1.40 19.22
N SER A 37 25.60 0.30 19.34
CA SER A 37 26.34 -0.27 18.20
C SER A 37 25.40 -0.68 17.05
N PHE A 38 24.18 -1.12 17.36
CA PHE A 38 23.16 -1.38 16.35
C PHE A 38 22.73 -0.08 15.64
N LEU A 39 22.47 1.01 16.37
CA LEU A 39 22.13 2.32 15.78
C LEU A 39 23.23 2.83 14.85
N GLN A 40 24.49 2.77 15.28
CA GLN A 40 25.62 3.22 14.45
C GLN A 40 25.72 2.42 13.14
N LYS A 41 25.50 1.10 13.21
CA LYS A 41 25.71 0.19 12.07
C LYS A 41 24.52 0.08 11.12
N ASN A 42 23.29 0.24 11.62
CA ASN A 42 22.08 -0.04 10.84
C ASN A 42 21.23 1.21 10.59
N LEU A 43 21.42 2.28 11.37
CA LEU A 43 20.64 3.50 11.22
C LEU A 43 21.50 4.65 10.67
N VAL A 44 22.53 5.05 11.42
CA VAL A 44 23.33 6.25 11.08
C VAL A 44 24.45 5.92 10.08
N LEU A 45 24.78 4.63 9.92
CA LEU A 45 25.83 4.12 9.02
C LEU A 45 27.19 4.83 9.19
N CYS A 46 27.51 5.25 10.41
CA CYS A 46 28.74 5.97 10.71
C CYS A 46 29.86 5.02 11.17
N ASP A 47 31.11 5.40 10.91
CA ASP A 47 32.25 4.68 11.46
C ASP A 47 32.20 4.77 13.01
N PRO A 48 32.18 3.63 13.73
CA PRO A 48 32.18 3.62 15.19
C PRO A 48 33.37 4.33 15.84
N THR A 49 34.43 4.63 15.08
CA THR A 49 35.60 5.38 15.54
C THR A 49 35.48 6.89 15.34
N ALA A 50 34.59 7.35 14.46
CA ALA A 50 34.40 8.78 14.16
C ALA A 50 33.97 9.60 15.39
N PHE A 51 33.35 8.95 16.37
CA PHE A 51 32.86 9.55 17.60
C PHE A 51 33.73 9.23 18.83
N LYS A 52 34.90 8.59 18.63
CA LYS A 52 35.82 8.25 19.73
C LYS A 52 36.85 9.35 19.96
N GLU A 53 36.84 9.90 21.16
CA GLU A 53 37.89 10.80 21.64
C GLU A 53 38.56 10.20 22.88
N LYS A 54 39.89 10.01 22.81
CA LYS A 54 40.71 9.46 23.91
C LYS A 54 40.15 8.17 24.52
N GLY A 55 39.53 7.32 23.70
CA GLY A 55 38.96 6.04 24.11
C GLY A 55 37.50 6.07 24.59
N ALA A 56 36.87 7.25 24.71
CA ALA A 56 35.47 7.41 25.05
C ALA A 56 34.64 7.87 23.84
N ASN A 57 33.37 7.44 23.76
CA ASN A 57 32.44 7.84 22.70
C ASN A 57 31.68 9.12 23.09
N PHE A 58 31.64 10.08 22.17
CA PHE A 58 30.94 11.35 22.31
C PHE A 58 30.05 11.62 21.11
N VAL A 59 28.82 12.06 21.36
CA VAL A 59 27.86 12.48 20.31
C VAL A 59 27.58 13.96 20.43
N PRO A 60 27.13 14.64 19.36
CA PRO A 60 26.72 16.04 19.47
C PRO A 60 25.56 16.19 20.45
N ALA A 61 25.52 17.33 21.13
CA ALA A 61 24.55 17.54 22.22
C ALA A 61 23.10 17.46 21.75
N ASN A 62 22.80 17.94 20.55
CA ASN A 62 21.43 17.94 20.01
C ASN A 62 20.95 16.52 19.62
N ASP A 63 21.86 15.60 19.27
CA ASP A 63 21.53 14.21 18.98
C ASP A 63 21.30 13.38 20.26
N ALA A 64 21.94 13.76 21.37
CA ALA A 64 22.00 12.96 22.58
C ALA A 64 20.60 12.60 23.16
N PRO A 65 19.63 13.52 23.24
CA PRO A 65 18.27 13.20 23.69
C PRO A 65 17.53 12.20 22.80
N ILE A 66 17.71 12.28 21.47
CA ILE A 66 17.10 11.33 20.53
C ILE A 66 17.72 9.94 20.71
N ILE A 67 19.06 9.86 20.81
CA ILE A 67 19.76 8.61 21.07
C ILE A 67 19.31 8.00 22.41
N ARG A 68 19.19 8.82 23.46
CA ARG A 68 18.69 8.40 24.77
C ARG A 68 17.30 7.76 24.64
N ASP A 69 16.36 8.45 24.04
CA ASP A 69 14.97 7.99 23.93
C ASP A 69 14.85 6.73 23.05
N LEU A 70 15.62 6.63 21.96
CA LEU A 70 15.71 5.40 21.15
C LEU A 70 16.29 4.23 21.95
N LEU A 71 17.31 4.46 22.77
CA LEU A 71 17.92 3.42 23.60
C LEU A 71 17.00 2.97 24.73
N ILE A 72 16.19 3.87 25.30
CA ILE A 72 15.12 3.53 26.26
C ILE A 72 14.13 2.56 25.60
N GLU A 73 13.59 2.90 24.43
CA GLU A 73 12.64 2.02 23.75
C GLU A 73 13.26 0.70 23.29
N ALA A 74 14.54 0.69 22.92
CA ALA A 74 15.25 -0.51 22.49
C ALA A 74 15.44 -1.59 23.59
N VAL A 75 15.25 -1.21 24.86
CA VAL A 75 15.37 -2.08 26.03
C VAL A 75 14.07 -2.12 26.85
N ASN A 76 12.98 -1.59 26.30
CA ASN A 76 11.68 -1.62 26.93
C ASN A 76 11.19 -3.08 26.97
N ASP A 77 10.75 -3.55 28.14
CA ASP A 77 10.33 -4.95 28.35
C ASP A 77 8.84 -5.17 27.94
N SER A 78 8.26 -4.30 27.11
CA SER A 78 6.90 -4.51 26.60
C SER A 78 6.88 -5.62 25.55
N GLU A 79 6.04 -6.64 25.77
CA GLU A 79 6.01 -7.89 24.99
C GLU A 79 5.69 -7.69 23.50
N ASP A 80 5.22 -6.50 23.09
CA ASP A 80 4.81 -6.19 21.71
C ASP A 80 5.60 -5.03 21.05
N SER A 81 6.78 -4.66 21.58
CA SER A 81 7.56 -3.56 21.00
C SER A 81 8.31 -3.98 19.73
N MET A 82 7.79 -3.56 18.59
CA MET A 82 8.44 -3.73 17.28
C MET A 82 9.81 -3.05 17.22
N ILE A 83 10.01 -1.97 18.00
CA ILE A 83 11.30 -1.30 18.14
C ILE A 83 12.32 -2.26 18.78
N VAL A 84 11.94 -2.96 19.85
CA VAL A 84 12.82 -3.94 20.52
C VAL A 84 13.24 -5.05 19.57
N ASP A 85 12.28 -5.60 18.84
CA ASP A 85 12.52 -6.63 17.82
C ASP A 85 13.43 -6.12 16.70
N TRP A 86 13.22 -4.89 16.24
CA TRP A 86 14.06 -4.28 15.20
C TRP A 86 15.51 -4.15 15.68
N PHE A 87 15.74 -3.64 16.88
CA PHE A 87 17.06 -3.57 17.50
C PHE A 87 17.73 -4.93 17.75
N ASN A 88 16.94 -6.01 17.77
CA ASN A 88 17.43 -7.37 17.89
C ASN A 88 17.63 -8.07 16.54
N GLY A 89 17.28 -7.42 15.42
CA GLY A 89 17.39 -7.97 14.07
C GLY A 89 16.24 -8.91 13.70
N ASN A 90 15.12 -8.83 14.41
CA ASN A 90 13.95 -9.71 14.21
C ASN A 90 12.85 -9.06 13.36
N VAL A 91 13.09 -7.88 12.77
CA VAL A 91 12.12 -7.16 11.93
C VAL A 91 12.63 -7.11 10.50
N ASP A 92 11.82 -7.62 9.58
CA ASP A 92 12.08 -7.57 8.14
C ASP A 92 11.56 -6.25 7.55
N THR A 93 12.46 -5.30 7.34
CA THR A 93 12.12 -3.99 6.73
C THR A 93 11.98 -4.05 5.20
N SER A 94 12.09 -5.23 4.58
CA SER A 94 11.73 -5.41 3.17
C SER A 94 10.21 -5.58 2.96
N ASP A 95 9.48 -6.02 3.99
CA ASP A 95 8.02 -6.01 3.96
C ASP A 95 7.48 -4.59 4.16
N SER A 96 6.66 -4.12 3.22
CA SER A 96 6.21 -2.73 3.20
C SER A 96 5.30 -2.37 4.38
N LEU A 97 4.47 -3.31 4.84
CA LEU A 97 3.60 -3.07 6.01
C LEU A 97 4.45 -2.97 7.28
N THR A 98 5.39 -3.90 7.44
CA THR A 98 6.30 -3.98 8.58
C THR A 98 7.18 -2.74 8.69
N ALA A 99 7.81 -2.30 7.60
CA ALA A 99 8.58 -1.05 7.54
C ALA A 99 7.73 0.18 7.91
N THR A 100 6.47 0.23 7.45
CA THR A 100 5.55 1.33 7.76
C THR A 100 5.17 1.36 9.23
N LEU A 101 4.82 0.21 9.81
CA LEU A 101 4.46 0.12 11.23
C LEU A 101 5.65 0.47 12.13
N LEU A 102 6.85 0.00 11.79
CA LEU A 102 8.07 0.35 12.52
C LEU A 102 8.33 1.87 12.47
N TYR A 103 8.20 2.52 11.31
CA TYR A 103 8.35 3.97 11.22
C TYR A 103 7.34 4.71 12.11
N MET A 104 6.09 4.25 12.13
CA MET A 104 5.05 4.85 12.97
C MET A 104 5.36 4.77 14.47
N GLN A 105 6.06 3.72 14.92
CA GLN A 105 6.53 3.60 16.31
C GLN A 105 7.77 4.44 16.58
N LEU A 106 8.74 4.50 15.66
CA LEU A 106 9.98 5.26 15.83
C LEU A 106 9.77 6.78 15.78
N LYS A 107 8.87 7.26 14.91
CA LYS A 107 8.60 8.68 14.72
C LYS A 107 8.30 9.44 16.02
N PRO A 108 7.34 9.04 16.88
CA PRO A 108 7.06 9.75 18.13
C PRO A 108 8.25 9.75 19.10
N VAL A 109 9.07 8.69 19.11
CA VAL A 109 10.29 8.62 19.95
C VAL A 109 11.30 9.68 19.53
N ILE A 110 11.47 9.90 18.22
CA ILE A 110 12.38 10.91 17.66
C ILE A 110 11.84 12.33 17.85
N MET A 111 10.53 12.52 17.73
CA MET A 111 9.89 13.83 17.89
C MET A 111 9.84 14.31 19.34
N LYS A 112 9.82 13.38 20.31
CA LYS A 112 9.63 13.70 21.72
C LYS A 112 10.68 14.69 22.27
N PRO A 113 11.99 14.52 22.05
CA PRO A 113 12.98 15.50 22.49
C PRO A 113 12.77 16.92 21.93
N TYR A 114 12.29 17.04 20.69
CA TYR A 114 11.97 18.35 20.11
C TYR A 114 10.77 18.99 20.81
N ILE A 115 9.71 18.20 21.05
CA ILE A 115 8.52 18.66 21.78
C ILE A 115 8.87 19.13 23.21
N LEU A 116 9.86 18.48 23.85
CA LEU A 116 10.34 18.83 25.18
C LEU A 116 11.39 19.97 25.19
N GLY A 117 11.80 20.47 24.01
CA GLY A 117 12.81 21.51 23.88
C GLY A 117 14.24 21.06 24.19
N GLU A 118 14.52 19.75 24.12
CA GLU A 118 15.85 19.16 24.37
C GLU A 118 16.72 19.11 23.10
N THR A 119 16.11 19.23 21.91
CA THR A 119 16.78 19.29 20.61
C THR A 119 16.10 20.29 19.67
N ASP A 120 16.70 20.57 18.52
CA ASP A 120 16.17 21.48 17.50
C ASP A 120 15.41 20.75 16.37
N GLU A 121 14.63 21.50 15.61
CA GLU A 121 13.80 21.00 14.51
C GLU A 121 14.65 20.37 13.40
N VAL A 122 15.82 20.94 13.09
CA VAL A 122 16.70 20.45 12.02
C VAL A 122 17.23 19.07 12.37
N THR A 123 17.71 18.89 13.60
CA THR A 123 18.21 17.62 14.12
C THR A 123 17.09 16.58 14.11
N MET A 124 15.89 16.92 14.60
CA MET A 124 14.72 16.02 14.53
C MET A 124 14.43 15.58 13.09
N ASP A 125 14.40 16.51 12.14
CA ASP A 125 14.11 16.22 10.72
C ASP A 125 15.19 15.32 10.09
N GLU A 126 16.46 15.55 10.39
CA GLU A 126 17.57 14.71 9.93
C GLU A 126 17.44 13.28 10.45
N TRP A 127 17.08 13.10 11.73
CA TRP A 127 16.84 11.78 12.32
C TRP A 127 15.63 11.07 11.70
N LEU A 128 14.52 11.78 11.48
CA LEU A 128 13.34 11.23 10.82
C LEU A 128 13.66 10.77 9.40
N ARG A 129 14.40 11.57 8.62
CA ARG A 129 14.84 11.23 7.27
C ARG A 129 15.79 10.04 7.27
N THR A 130 16.74 10.01 8.19
CA THR A 130 17.72 8.92 8.35
C THR A 130 17.02 7.61 8.67
N VAL A 131 16.08 7.61 9.62
CA VAL A 131 15.26 6.43 9.94
C VAL A 131 14.42 6.00 8.76
N SER A 132 13.74 6.96 8.10
CA SER A 132 12.93 6.66 6.93
C SER A 132 13.75 5.98 5.82
N ALA A 133 14.99 6.43 5.59
CA ALA A 133 15.90 5.82 4.63
C ALA A 133 16.38 4.43 5.08
N ALA A 134 16.83 4.29 6.33
CA ALA A 134 17.38 3.03 6.85
C ALA A 134 16.37 1.86 6.83
N ILE A 135 15.08 2.15 6.99
CA ILE A 135 14.03 1.14 6.97
C ILE A 135 13.20 1.12 5.67
N ASN A 136 13.64 1.84 4.63
CA ASN A 136 12.94 1.93 3.34
C ASN A 136 11.47 2.40 3.45
N HIS A 137 11.17 3.29 4.39
CA HIS A 137 9.79 3.67 4.69
C HIS A 137 9.09 4.42 3.52
N SER A 138 9.79 5.30 2.80
CA SER A 138 9.17 6.05 1.68
C SER A 138 8.68 5.11 0.58
N THR A 139 9.51 4.13 0.21
CA THR A 139 9.24 3.16 -0.85
C THR A 139 8.23 2.11 -0.39
N ALA A 140 8.26 1.72 0.88
CA ALA A 140 7.22 0.90 1.51
C ALA A 140 5.85 1.59 1.45
N ARG A 141 5.77 2.89 1.79
CA ARG A 141 4.53 3.67 1.70
C ARG A 141 4.02 3.75 0.27
N ASN A 142 4.91 3.97 -0.70
CA ASN A 142 4.55 4.02 -2.12
C ASN A 142 4.04 2.65 -2.62
N THR A 143 4.69 1.56 -2.22
CA THR A 143 4.24 0.19 -2.52
C THR A 143 2.84 -0.08 -1.98
N LEU A 144 2.57 0.30 -0.72
CA LEU A 144 1.24 0.16 -0.12
C LEU A 144 0.18 1.02 -0.84
N ALA A 145 0.55 2.22 -1.29
CA ALA A 145 -0.34 3.07 -2.07
C ALA A 145 -0.70 2.42 -3.41
N ILE A 146 0.30 1.93 -4.16
CA ILE A 146 0.08 1.18 -5.41
C ILE A 146 -0.78 -0.06 -5.17
N LYS A 147 -0.51 -0.83 -4.12
CA LYS A 147 -1.32 -2.01 -3.77
C LYS A 147 -2.79 -1.63 -3.56
N ARG A 148 -3.06 -0.53 -2.86
CA ARG A 148 -4.43 -0.01 -2.68
C ARG A 148 -5.04 0.42 -4.02
N SER A 149 -4.30 1.15 -4.85
CA SER A 149 -4.77 1.55 -6.19
C SER A 149 -5.07 0.34 -7.08
N LEU A 150 -4.26 -0.71 -7.00
CA LEU A 150 -4.48 -1.95 -7.74
C LEU A 150 -5.74 -2.70 -7.25
N GLU A 151 -5.97 -2.77 -5.94
CA GLU A 151 -7.22 -3.34 -5.41
C GLU A 151 -8.44 -2.49 -5.79
N ASN A 152 -8.31 -1.16 -5.78
CA ASN A 152 -9.37 -0.26 -6.24
C ASN A 152 -9.68 -0.51 -7.73
N PHE A 153 -8.64 -0.58 -8.56
CA PHE A 153 -8.77 -0.90 -9.99
C PHE A 153 -9.44 -2.26 -10.21
N ARG A 154 -8.98 -3.30 -9.51
CA ARG A 154 -9.57 -4.65 -9.56
C ARG A 154 -11.07 -4.61 -9.26
N ASN A 155 -11.49 -3.84 -8.26
CA ASN A 155 -12.89 -3.73 -7.86
C ASN A 155 -13.71 -2.89 -8.85
N SER A 156 -13.16 -1.78 -9.35
CA SER A 156 -13.84 -0.91 -10.30
C SER A 156 -14.00 -1.54 -11.69
N SER A 157 -13.09 -2.46 -12.06
CA SER A 157 -13.14 -3.19 -13.32
C SER A 157 -13.99 -4.46 -13.27
N LEU A 158 -14.61 -4.82 -12.14
CA LEU A 158 -15.48 -6.01 -12.04
C LEU A 158 -16.63 -6.06 -13.05
N PRO A 159 -17.23 -4.94 -13.50
CA PRO A 159 -18.19 -4.94 -14.61
C PRO A 159 -17.58 -5.34 -15.96
N LEU A 160 -16.26 -5.53 -16.06
CA LEU A 160 -15.55 -6.03 -17.25
C LEU A 160 -14.97 -7.43 -17.03
N ASP A 161 -15.14 -8.03 -15.85
CA ASP A 161 -14.62 -9.35 -15.49
C ASP A 161 -15.54 -10.46 -16.04
N ALA A 162 -15.56 -10.59 -17.37
CA ALA A 162 -16.21 -11.68 -18.11
C ALA A 162 -15.15 -12.44 -18.91
N THR A 163 -15.08 -13.76 -18.71
CA THR A 163 -14.14 -14.65 -19.40
C THR A 163 -14.74 -15.27 -20.66
N ILE A 164 -16.07 -15.35 -20.77
CA ILE A 164 -16.79 -15.59 -22.02
C ILE A 164 -16.91 -14.24 -22.77
N GLY A 165 -16.34 -14.17 -23.98
CA GLY A 165 -16.32 -12.94 -24.77
C GLY A 165 -17.70 -12.63 -25.35
N TYR A 166 -18.00 -11.33 -25.54
CA TYR A 166 -19.13 -10.93 -26.37
C TYR A 166 -18.98 -11.54 -27.77
N GLY A 167 -19.91 -12.42 -28.16
CA GLY A 167 -19.89 -13.14 -29.44
C GLY A 167 -19.43 -14.61 -29.35
N ASP A 168 -19.09 -15.13 -28.16
CA ASP A 168 -18.90 -16.57 -27.98
C ASP A 168 -20.22 -17.31 -28.15
N ILE A 169 -20.25 -18.30 -29.04
CA ILE A 169 -21.44 -19.12 -29.31
C ILE A 169 -21.28 -20.45 -28.59
N ILE A 170 -22.23 -20.76 -27.70
CA ILE A 170 -22.31 -22.06 -27.04
C ILE A 170 -23.43 -22.86 -27.71
N ALA A 171 -23.08 -24.03 -28.25
CA ALA A 171 -24.04 -24.97 -28.81
C ALA A 171 -24.33 -26.06 -27.77
N THR A 172 -25.62 -26.30 -27.52
CA THR A 172 -26.12 -27.47 -26.77
C THR A 172 -26.59 -28.51 -27.77
N TYR A 173 -26.04 -29.72 -27.70
CA TYR A 173 -26.42 -30.84 -28.58
C TYR A 173 -27.63 -31.60 -28.00
N GLU A 174 -28.29 -32.42 -28.82
CA GLU A 174 -29.48 -33.20 -28.42
C GLU A 174 -29.21 -34.16 -27.24
N ASP A 175 -27.97 -34.57 -27.03
CA ASP A 175 -27.54 -35.42 -25.91
C ASP A 175 -27.26 -34.63 -24.61
N GLY A 176 -27.46 -33.32 -24.63
CA GLY A 176 -27.23 -32.41 -23.50
C GLY A 176 -25.76 -31.98 -23.33
N THR A 177 -24.85 -32.43 -24.18
CA THR A 177 -23.46 -31.95 -24.16
C THR A 177 -23.37 -30.53 -24.70
N ARG A 178 -22.42 -29.75 -24.19
CA ARG A 178 -22.24 -28.34 -24.55
C ARG A 178 -20.82 -28.09 -25.05
N SER A 179 -20.69 -27.32 -26.12
CA SER A 179 -19.39 -26.94 -26.66
C SER A 179 -19.40 -25.50 -27.19
N PHE A 180 -18.22 -24.89 -27.29
CA PHE A 180 -18.07 -23.61 -27.97
C PHE A 180 -18.12 -23.85 -29.48
N GLY A 181 -19.15 -23.34 -30.15
CA GLY A 181 -19.24 -23.32 -31.61
C GLY A 181 -18.36 -22.23 -32.23
N LEU A 182 -18.12 -21.14 -31.50
CA LEU A 182 -17.17 -20.08 -31.85
C LEU A 182 -16.63 -19.46 -30.56
N ARG A 183 -15.31 -19.26 -30.47
CA ARG A 183 -14.68 -18.40 -29.46
C ARG A 183 -14.16 -17.15 -30.16
N GLY A 184 -14.47 -15.98 -29.64
CA GLY A 184 -13.90 -14.73 -30.13
C GLY A 184 -12.38 -14.77 -30.09
N GLU A 185 -11.72 -14.38 -31.17
CA GLU A 185 -10.26 -14.29 -31.22
C GLU A 185 -9.76 -13.27 -30.20
N ARG A 186 -8.92 -13.72 -29.26
CA ARG A 186 -8.21 -12.83 -28.34
C ARG A 186 -6.91 -12.40 -29.02
N SER A 187 -6.85 -11.15 -29.47
CA SER A 187 -5.62 -10.58 -29.99
C SER A 187 -4.61 -10.39 -28.84
N PRO A 188 -3.34 -10.80 -29.00
CA PRO A 188 -2.32 -10.52 -28.01
C PRO A 188 -2.08 -9.01 -27.91
N ILE A 189 -1.99 -8.48 -26.69
CA ILE A 189 -1.67 -7.08 -26.45
C ILE A 189 -0.14 -6.92 -26.51
N ASP A 190 0.37 -6.25 -27.54
CA ASP A 190 1.77 -5.82 -27.61
C ASP A 190 1.90 -4.39 -27.06
N ILE A 191 2.90 -4.14 -26.20
CA ILE A 191 3.16 -2.84 -25.58
C ILE A 191 4.46 -2.19 -26.06
N LYS A 192 5.30 -2.91 -26.81
CA LYS A 192 6.63 -2.45 -27.21
C LYS A 192 6.55 -1.32 -28.22
N GLY A 193 7.26 -0.22 -27.98
CA GLY A 193 7.25 0.97 -28.85
C GLY A 193 5.98 1.82 -28.74
N LYS A 194 5.14 1.56 -27.73
CA LYS A 194 4.08 2.49 -27.31
C LYS A 194 4.71 3.57 -26.41
N THR A 195 3.97 4.58 -25.96
CA THR A 195 4.49 5.75 -25.23
C THR A 195 5.20 5.46 -23.89
N VAL A 196 5.38 4.19 -23.51
CA VAL A 196 5.96 3.77 -22.23
C VAL A 196 7.47 4.04 -22.20
N GLU A 197 8.22 3.74 -23.26
CA GLU A 197 9.67 3.95 -23.28
C GLU A 197 10.06 5.43 -23.12
N GLN A 198 9.27 6.35 -23.69
CA GLN A 198 9.49 7.80 -23.53
C GLN A 198 9.24 8.28 -22.09
N ILE A 199 8.32 7.63 -21.36
CA ILE A 199 8.07 7.95 -19.94
C ILE A 199 9.25 7.47 -19.08
N LEU A 200 9.88 6.34 -19.43
CA LEU A 200 11.03 5.81 -18.70
C LEU A 200 12.28 6.72 -18.80
N ASP A 201 12.42 7.47 -19.89
CA ASP A 201 13.52 8.44 -20.06
C ASP A 201 13.46 9.60 -19.05
N GLU A 202 12.28 9.87 -18.46
CA GLU A 202 12.05 10.94 -17.47
C GLU A 202 12.24 10.47 -16.01
N VAL A 203 12.54 9.19 -15.78
CA VAL A 203 12.61 8.58 -14.44
C VAL A 203 14.01 8.68 -13.86
N GLY A 204 14.19 9.49 -12.81
CA GLY A 204 15.49 9.71 -12.17
C GLY A 204 15.68 8.99 -10.83
N THR A 205 14.58 8.67 -10.14
CA THR A 205 14.59 8.09 -8.79
C THR A 205 13.60 6.94 -8.66
N GLN A 206 13.71 6.17 -7.58
CA GLN A 206 12.73 5.11 -7.29
C GLN A 206 11.32 5.67 -7.09
N ASP A 207 11.19 6.85 -6.48
CA ASP A 207 9.89 7.51 -6.26
C ASP A 207 9.22 7.91 -7.59
N ASP A 208 10.02 8.28 -8.59
CA ASP A 208 9.50 8.58 -9.94
C ASP A 208 8.89 7.33 -10.60
N TYR A 209 9.50 6.14 -10.43
CA TYR A 209 8.89 4.89 -10.88
C TYR A 209 7.53 4.65 -10.21
N PHE A 210 7.45 4.86 -8.89
CA PHE A 210 6.19 4.70 -8.16
C PHE A 210 5.13 5.72 -8.64
N ALA A 211 5.52 6.96 -8.91
CA ALA A 211 4.63 8.01 -9.40
C ALA A 211 4.10 7.69 -10.80
N VAL A 212 4.95 7.16 -11.70
CA VAL A 212 4.54 6.71 -13.03
C VAL A 212 3.53 5.55 -12.93
N LEU A 213 3.83 4.53 -12.11
CA LEU A 213 2.93 3.39 -11.92
C LEU A 213 1.58 3.80 -11.34
N ALA A 214 1.56 4.74 -10.38
CA ALA A 214 0.32 5.27 -9.83
C ALA A 214 -0.51 5.98 -10.91
N GLN A 215 0.10 6.84 -11.73
CA GLN A 215 -0.58 7.51 -12.84
C GLN A 215 -1.07 6.53 -13.91
N MET A 216 -0.30 5.48 -14.22
CA MET A 216 -0.74 4.42 -15.14
C MET A 216 -1.95 3.68 -14.59
N LEU A 217 -1.98 3.37 -13.29
CA LEU A 217 -3.14 2.74 -12.65
C LEU A 217 -4.37 3.65 -12.68
N ASP A 218 -4.21 4.95 -12.47
CA ASP A 218 -5.30 5.92 -12.55
C ASP A 218 -5.85 6.01 -13.99
N LEU A 219 -4.98 5.99 -15.01
CA LEU A 219 -5.38 5.93 -16.41
C LEU A 219 -6.13 4.64 -16.74
N PHE A 220 -5.66 3.49 -16.24
CA PHE A 220 -6.35 2.21 -16.42
C PHE A 220 -7.72 2.21 -15.75
N ASP A 221 -7.84 2.72 -14.52
CA ASP A 221 -9.10 2.85 -13.81
C ASP A 221 -10.10 3.74 -14.54
N ALA A 222 -9.66 4.92 -15.00
CA ALA A 222 -10.50 5.83 -15.78
C ALA A 222 -10.98 5.17 -17.09
N HIS A 223 -10.08 4.48 -17.81
CA HIS A 223 -10.42 3.77 -19.04
C HIS A 223 -11.38 2.61 -18.79
N ALA A 224 -11.16 1.81 -17.74
CA ALA A 224 -12.03 0.68 -17.38
C ALA A 224 -13.44 1.16 -17.01
N LYS A 225 -13.56 2.23 -16.22
CA LYS A 225 -14.86 2.85 -15.88
C LYS A 225 -15.58 3.36 -17.12
N ALA A 226 -14.87 4.04 -18.02
CA ALA A 226 -15.44 4.51 -19.28
C ALA A 226 -15.96 3.35 -20.15
N ARG A 227 -15.18 2.25 -20.24
CA ARG A 227 -15.58 1.09 -21.03
C ARG A 227 -16.72 0.30 -20.39
N ALA A 228 -16.73 0.15 -19.07
CA ALA A 228 -17.84 -0.42 -18.33
C ALA A 228 -19.13 0.36 -18.59
N ARG A 229 -19.07 1.70 -18.53
CA ARG A 229 -20.20 2.58 -18.85
C ARG A 229 -20.72 2.33 -20.27
N GLU A 230 -19.84 2.29 -21.28
CA GLU A 230 -20.24 2.04 -22.67
C GLU A 230 -20.95 0.68 -22.85
N HIS A 231 -20.46 -0.37 -22.20
CA HIS A 231 -21.11 -1.68 -22.23
C HIS A 231 -22.48 -1.66 -21.55
N ILE A 232 -22.60 -1.01 -20.39
CA ILE A 232 -23.88 -0.87 -19.69
C ILE A 232 -24.87 -0.05 -20.53
N GLU A 233 -24.43 1.03 -21.17
CA GLU A 233 -25.25 1.82 -22.10
C GLU A 233 -25.77 0.95 -23.26
N THR A 234 -24.93 0.08 -23.81
CA THR A 234 -25.33 -0.84 -24.89
C THR A 234 -26.40 -1.83 -24.42
N LEU A 235 -26.25 -2.39 -23.22
CA LEU A 235 -27.24 -3.31 -22.63
C LEU A 235 -28.54 -2.58 -22.27
N ALA A 236 -28.47 -1.34 -21.80
CA ALA A 236 -29.63 -0.50 -21.53
C ALA A 236 -30.42 -0.22 -22.82
N MET A 237 -29.74 0.01 -23.95
CA MET A 237 -30.41 0.13 -25.26
C MET A 237 -31.07 -1.19 -25.67
N ALA A 238 -30.42 -2.32 -25.41
CA ALA A 238 -31.00 -3.63 -25.69
C ALA A 238 -32.23 -3.92 -24.82
N LYS A 239 -32.23 -3.54 -23.54
CA LYS A 239 -33.39 -3.66 -22.64
C LYS A 239 -34.65 -3.07 -23.27
N GLU A 240 -34.57 -1.83 -23.77
CA GLU A 240 -35.70 -1.15 -24.41
C GLU A 240 -36.06 -1.79 -25.76
N ALA A 241 -35.06 -2.13 -26.58
CA ALA A 241 -35.30 -2.70 -27.91
C ALA A 241 -35.98 -4.09 -27.88
N PHE A 242 -35.73 -4.88 -26.83
CA PHE A 242 -36.27 -6.22 -26.66
C PHE A 242 -37.41 -6.30 -25.63
N GLU A 243 -37.83 -5.16 -25.06
CA GLU A 243 -38.83 -5.10 -23.97
C GLU A 243 -38.52 -6.07 -22.81
N ALA A 244 -37.23 -6.24 -22.50
CA ALA A 244 -36.78 -7.20 -21.49
C ALA A 244 -36.99 -6.63 -20.07
N GLU A 245 -37.62 -7.40 -19.19
CA GLU A 245 -37.79 -7.01 -17.79
C GLU A 245 -36.51 -7.24 -16.98
N LYS A 246 -35.68 -8.22 -17.39
CA LYS A 246 -34.47 -8.64 -16.70
C LYS A 246 -33.34 -8.97 -17.68
N ALA A 247 -32.10 -8.75 -17.24
CA ALA A 247 -30.91 -8.95 -18.07
C ALA A 247 -30.68 -10.42 -18.50
N ASP A 248 -31.21 -11.39 -17.77
CA ASP A 248 -31.12 -12.82 -18.09
C ASP A 248 -32.34 -13.37 -18.84
N ASP A 249 -33.36 -12.55 -19.16
CA ASP A 249 -34.50 -12.98 -19.99
C ASP A 249 -34.05 -13.44 -21.39
N ALA A 250 -32.89 -12.94 -21.84
CA ALA A 250 -32.28 -13.31 -23.13
C ALA A 250 -31.37 -14.55 -23.05
N ILE A 251 -31.22 -15.19 -21.88
CA ILE A 251 -30.30 -16.32 -21.68
C ILE A 251 -31.09 -17.60 -21.38
N ASP A 252 -30.96 -18.61 -22.25
CA ASP A 252 -31.45 -19.96 -21.97
C ASP A 252 -30.68 -20.58 -20.80
N ARG A 253 -31.42 -21.05 -19.78
CA ARG A 253 -30.86 -21.66 -18.57
C ARG A 253 -30.61 -23.15 -18.74
N ASP A 254 -29.67 -23.48 -19.62
CA ASP A 254 -29.19 -24.86 -19.84
C ASP A 254 -28.19 -25.34 -18.76
N SER A 255 -27.75 -24.44 -17.88
CA SER A 255 -26.82 -24.77 -16.79
C SER A 255 -27.10 -23.92 -15.54
N ILE A 256 -26.93 -24.57 -14.38
CA ILE A 256 -26.96 -23.90 -13.08
C ILE A 256 -25.76 -22.96 -12.87
N ALA A 257 -24.70 -23.09 -13.68
CA ALA A 257 -23.52 -22.24 -13.61
C ALA A 257 -23.49 -21.32 -14.83
N SER A 258 -23.62 -20.02 -14.59
CA SER A 258 -23.52 -18.98 -15.64
C SER A 258 -22.75 -17.78 -15.11
N GLU A 259 -21.61 -17.48 -15.76
CA GLU A 259 -20.81 -16.29 -15.47
C GLU A 259 -21.61 -15.00 -15.71
N TYR A 260 -22.51 -15.00 -16.68
CA TYR A 260 -23.38 -13.86 -16.99
C TYR A 260 -24.25 -13.44 -15.80
N VAL A 261 -24.77 -14.39 -15.02
CA VAL A 261 -25.58 -14.09 -13.83
C VAL A 261 -24.74 -13.39 -12.75
N ILE A 262 -23.50 -13.84 -12.55
CA ILE A 262 -22.56 -13.21 -11.61
C ILE A 262 -22.16 -11.82 -12.11
N TRP A 263 -21.92 -11.69 -13.41
CA TRP A 263 -21.55 -10.43 -14.04
C TRP A 263 -22.69 -9.40 -14.00
N TYR A 264 -23.93 -9.77 -14.31
CA TYR A 264 -25.09 -8.88 -14.14
C TYR A 264 -25.25 -8.42 -12.70
N GLN A 265 -25.07 -9.30 -11.71
CA GLN A 265 -25.09 -8.87 -10.32
C GLN A 265 -23.99 -7.84 -10.02
N ARG A 266 -22.79 -7.98 -10.59
CA ARG A 266 -21.71 -7.00 -10.43
C ARG A 266 -22.04 -5.67 -11.10
N VAL A 267 -22.73 -5.68 -12.24
CA VAL A 267 -23.25 -4.46 -12.87
C VAL A 267 -24.29 -3.78 -11.98
N HIS A 268 -25.23 -4.54 -11.41
CA HIS A 268 -26.18 -4.03 -10.41
C HIS A 268 -25.44 -3.39 -9.23
N ASP A 269 -24.50 -4.11 -8.61
CA ASP A 269 -23.76 -3.62 -7.44
C ASP A 269 -22.96 -2.35 -7.77
N PHE A 270 -22.41 -2.25 -8.98
CA PHE A 270 -21.74 -1.06 -9.48
C PHE A 270 -22.71 0.12 -9.63
N LEU A 271 -23.88 -0.07 -10.23
CA LEU A 271 -24.87 0.99 -10.43
C LEU A 271 -25.46 1.50 -9.10
N GLU A 272 -25.69 0.60 -8.14
CA GLU A 272 -26.11 0.96 -6.78
C GLU A 272 -25.07 1.82 -6.06
N GLN A 273 -23.79 1.51 -6.22
CA GLN A 273 -22.70 2.27 -5.63
C GLN A 273 -22.43 3.61 -6.35
N ASN A 274 -22.92 3.78 -7.58
CA ASN A 274 -22.70 4.96 -8.44
C ASN A 274 -24.06 5.45 -9.02
N PRO A 275 -24.98 5.95 -8.17
CA PRO A 275 -26.35 6.28 -8.56
C PRO A 275 -26.43 7.41 -9.60
N GLU A 276 -25.46 8.32 -9.61
CA GLU A 276 -25.32 9.35 -10.64
C GLU A 276 -25.02 8.77 -12.02
N VAL A 277 -24.16 7.75 -12.10
CA VAL A 277 -23.86 7.06 -13.36
C VAL A 277 -25.10 6.32 -13.86
N CYS A 278 -25.84 5.67 -12.96
CA CYS A 278 -27.09 5.00 -13.29
C CYS A 278 -28.10 5.97 -13.90
N LYS A 279 -28.39 7.09 -13.21
CA LYS A 279 -29.33 8.12 -13.68
C LYS A 279 -28.92 8.75 -15.00
N ASP A 280 -27.62 8.97 -15.20
CA ASP A 280 -27.09 9.53 -16.44
C ASP A 280 -27.31 8.58 -17.62
N ILE A 281 -27.07 7.28 -17.44
CA ILE A 281 -27.32 6.26 -18.48
C ILE A 281 -28.81 6.17 -18.78
N GLU A 282 -29.65 6.05 -17.74
CA GLU A 282 -31.11 6.01 -17.86
C GLU A 282 -31.64 7.20 -18.67
N LYS A 283 -31.21 8.42 -18.33
CA LYS A 283 -31.58 9.64 -19.04
C LYS A 283 -31.09 9.65 -20.49
N LYS A 284 -29.87 9.17 -20.76
CA LYS A 284 -29.28 9.16 -22.10
C LYS A 284 -29.99 8.16 -23.02
N VAL A 285 -30.34 6.98 -22.51
CA VAL A 285 -30.97 5.90 -23.26
C VAL A 285 -32.49 6.03 -23.29
N GLY A 286 -33.08 6.73 -22.33
CA GLY A 286 -34.54 6.85 -22.18
C GLY A 286 -35.19 5.67 -21.46
N THR A 287 -34.46 4.98 -20.57
CA THR A 287 -34.95 3.85 -19.77
C THR A 287 -35.05 4.22 -18.29
N THR A 288 -35.71 3.37 -17.49
CA THR A 288 -35.81 3.50 -16.02
C THR A 288 -35.68 2.15 -15.33
N GLY A 289 -35.20 2.12 -14.10
CA GLY A 289 -35.03 0.89 -13.33
C GLY A 289 -33.88 0.04 -13.88
N LEU A 290 -32.78 0.70 -14.25
CA LEU A 290 -31.63 0.04 -14.87
C LEU A 290 -30.85 -0.81 -13.87
N ALA A 291 -30.71 -0.37 -12.61
CA ALA A 291 -30.05 -1.16 -11.59
C ALA A 291 -30.82 -2.47 -11.33
N GLU A 292 -32.14 -2.36 -11.11
CA GLU A 292 -33.03 -3.50 -10.84
C GLU A 292 -33.07 -4.51 -12.00
N PHE A 293 -32.98 -4.02 -13.23
CA PHE A 293 -32.88 -4.87 -14.43
C PHE A 293 -31.71 -5.87 -14.36
N PHE A 294 -30.57 -5.45 -13.77
CA PHE A 294 -29.38 -6.29 -13.60
C PHE A 294 -29.36 -7.09 -12.28
N GLN A 295 -30.31 -6.88 -11.37
CA GLN A 295 -30.32 -7.54 -10.06
C GLN A 295 -30.58 -9.04 -10.18
N MET A 296 -29.64 -9.90 -9.75
CA MET A 296 -29.77 -11.36 -9.82
C MET A 296 -29.91 -12.05 -8.44
N ARG A 297 -29.36 -11.47 -7.37
CA ARG A 297 -29.46 -11.99 -5.99
C ARG A 297 -30.85 -11.75 -5.40
N GLY A 298 -31.32 -12.71 -4.60
CA GLY A 298 -32.61 -12.62 -3.90
C GLY A 298 -33.82 -12.95 -4.78
N ARG A 299 -33.58 -13.53 -5.95
CA ARG A 299 -34.60 -14.12 -6.83
C ARG A 299 -34.94 -15.54 -6.43
#